data_AF-A0A967I1Z8-F1
#
_entry.id   AF-A0A967I1Z8-F1
#
_cell.length_a   1.000
_cell.length_b   1.000
_cell.length_c   1.000
_cell.angle_alpha   90.00
_cell.angle_beta   90.00
_cell.angle_gamma   90.00
#
_symmetry.space_group_name_H-M   'P 1'
#
loop_
_entity.id
_entity.type
_entity.pdbx_description
1 polymer ?
#
loop_
_entity_poly.entity_id
_entity_poly.type
_entity_poly.pdbx_seq_one_letter_code
_entity_poly.pdbx_strand_id
1 'polypeptide(L)'
;MAFEIPKQTYSGDIKATTLGVGDKAVTVGGENSYPFHTFEGDMPNAPKIAMEIWDKDPGDDWAEAAKEPYKDVLGDPVAWAKKVLEYEPDLLVIQCQSADPNGDNAPAEEVADRVKAVVDEVDVPVVVWGTYNH
;
A
#
# COMPACT_ATOMS: atom_id res chain seq x y z
N MET A 1 15.04 -12.60 45.31
CA MET A 1 15.11 -11.32 44.57
C MET A 1 13.97 -11.28 43.59
N ALA A 2 13.33 -10.12 43.41
CA ALA A 2 12.33 -9.95 42.36
C ALA A 2 13.05 -9.86 41.00
N PHE A 3 12.45 -10.42 39.96
CA PHE A 3 12.94 -10.31 38.60
C PHE A 3 12.62 -8.91 38.06
N GLU A 4 13.56 -8.30 37.36
CA GLU A 4 13.40 -7.03 36.64
C GLU A 4 13.75 -7.25 35.17
N ILE A 5 12.87 -6.79 34.27
CA ILE A 5 13.07 -6.97 32.82
C ILE A 5 14.20 -6.02 32.39
N PRO A 6 15.30 -6.50 31.78
CA PRO A 6 16.34 -5.64 31.26
C PRO A 6 15.78 -4.81 30.11
N LYS A 7 16.02 -3.49 30.14
CA LYS A 7 15.60 -2.54 29.11
C LYS A 7 16.79 -2.04 28.32
N GLN A 8 16.61 -1.86 27.01
CA GLN A 8 17.61 -1.21 26.18
C GLN A 8 17.38 0.30 26.06
N THR A 9 18.48 1.04 25.99
CA THR A 9 18.45 2.49 25.72
C THR A 9 18.71 2.71 24.25
N TYR A 10 17.76 3.34 23.56
CA TYR A 10 17.85 3.67 22.15
C TYR A 10 18.30 5.12 21.98
N SER A 11 19.18 5.36 20.99
CA SER A 11 19.75 6.69 20.71
C SER A 11 18.96 7.48 19.66
N GLY A 12 17.90 6.90 19.11
CA GLY A 12 17.06 7.55 18.11
C GLY A 12 15.80 6.75 17.82
N ASP A 13 14.91 7.41 17.10
CA ASP A 13 13.55 6.94 16.84
C ASP A 13 13.32 6.86 15.33
N ILE A 14 12.40 6.00 14.90
CA ILE A 14 11.94 5.96 13.52
C ILE A 14 11.05 7.16 13.27
N LYS A 15 11.29 7.85 12.16
CA LYS A 15 10.52 9.04 11.80
C LYS A 15 9.07 8.66 11.47
N ALA A 16 8.13 9.29 12.17
CA ALA A 16 6.72 9.23 11.81
C ALA A 16 6.46 9.92 10.47
N THR A 17 5.73 9.24 9.57
CA THR A 17 5.37 9.73 8.24
C THR A 17 3.88 9.54 8.01
N THR A 18 3.18 10.61 7.66
CA THR A 18 1.75 10.58 7.34
C THR A 18 1.55 10.52 5.83
N LEU A 19 0.75 9.55 5.40
CA LEU A 19 0.38 9.26 4.02
C LEU A 19 -1.10 9.64 3.81
N GLY A 20 -1.40 10.37 2.75
CA GLY A 20 -2.75 10.88 2.48
C GLY A 20 -3.07 12.19 3.21
N VAL A 21 -4.35 12.59 3.17
CA VAL A 21 -4.83 13.86 3.70
C VAL A 21 -6.19 13.69 4.40
N GLY A 22 -6.50 14.59 5.34
CA GLY A 22 -7.77 14.60 6.06
C GLY A 22 -7.97 13.35 6.94
N ASP A 23 -9.23 12.98 7.16
CA ASP A 23 -9.62 11.88 8.06
C ASP A 23 -9.16 10.50 7.57
N LYS A 24 -8.74 10.40 6.30
CA LYS A 24 -8.27 9.18 5.64
C LYS A 24 -6.76 8.98 5.76
N ALA A 25 -6.04 9.92 6.39
CA ALA A 25 -4.59 9.87 6.46
C ALA A 25 -4.09 8.75 7.38
N VAL A 26 -3.06 8.03 6.94
CA VAL A 26 -2.44 6.92 7.68
C VAL A 26 -1.03 7.33 8.09
N THR A 27 -0.68 7.13 9.36
CA THR A 27 0.68 7.40 9.86
C THR A 27 1.41 6.09 10.10
N VAL A 28 2.66 6.03 9.64
CA VAL A 28 3.62 4.92 9.84
C VAL A 28 4.87 5.43 10.55
N GLY A 29 5.60 4.52 11.20
CA GLY A 29 6.82 4.87 11.94
C GLY A 29 6.53 5.44 13.33
N GLY A 30 7.52 6.11 13.93
CA GLY A 30 7.40 6.72 15.25
C GLY A 30 7.87 5.81 16.40
N GLU A 31 8.25 4.57 16.11
CA GLU A 31 8.78 3.65 17.11
C GLU A 31 10.16 4.05 17.62
N ASN A 32 10.38 3.88 18.93
CA ASN A 32 11.67 4.14 19.59
C ASN A 32 12.26 2.90 20.27
N SER A 33 11.76 1.71 19.90
CA SER A 33 12.23 0.41 20.36
C SER A 33 12.24 -0.62 19.24
N TYR A 34 12.69 -1.84 19.56
CA TYR A 34 12.50 -2.98 18.64
C TYR A 34 11.01 -3.26 18.36
N PRO A 35 10.69 -3.94 17.24
CA PRO A 35 9.32 -4.29 16.89
C PRO A 35 8.61 -5.03 18.02
N PHE A 36 7.46 -4.50 18.45
CA PHE A 36 6.61 -5.04 19.52
C PHE A 36 7.21 -5.02 20.94
N HIS A 37 8.36 -4.38 21.16
CA HIS A 37 8.99 -4.22 22.48
C HIS A 37 8.38 -3.08 23.31
N THR A 38 7.05 -3.08 23.44
CA THR A 38 6.27 -2.02 24.13
C THR A 38 6.50 -1.93 25.65
N PHE A 39 7.30 -2.84 26.22
CA PHE A 39 7.73 -2.79 27.61
C PHE A 39 8.94 -1.87 27.85
N GLU A 40 9.69 -1.54 26.79
CA GLU A 40 10.93 -0.75 26.83
C GLU A 40 10.94 0.44 25.86
N GLY A 41 9.88 0.65 25.09
CA GLY A 41 9.64 1.87 24.32
C GLY A 41 8.22 1.95 23.78
N ASP A 42 7.97 2.98 22.99
CA ASP A 42 6.71 3.29 22.35
C ASP A 42 6.71 2.81 20.90
N MET A 43 5.59 2.23 20.49
CA MET A 43 5.29 1.87 19.11
C MET A 43 3.92 2.46 18.77
N PRO A 44 3.84 3.77 18.47
CA PRO A 44 2.57 4.51 18.41
C PRO A 44 1.71 4.11 17.21
N ASN A 45 2.32 3.61 16.15
CA ASN A 45 1.63 3.19 14.93
C ASN A 45 1.86 1.69 14.69
N ALA A 46 0.77 0.95 14.51
CA ALA A 46 0.85 -0.45 14.10
C ALA A 46 1.34 -0.58 12.64
N PRO A 47 1.95 -1.71 12.25
CA PRO A 47 2.26 -2.00 10.86
C PRO A 47 1.00 -1.90 9.99
N LYS A 48 1.17 -1.41 8.77
CA LYS A 48 0.08 -1.11 7.83
C LYS A 48 0.11 -2.07 6.65
N ILE A 49 -1.08 -2.50 6.22
CA ILE A 49 -1.24 -3.40 5.08
C ILE A 49 -1.77 -2.62 3.89
N ALA A 50 -1.03 -2.67 2.79
CA ALA A 50 -1.48 -2.17 1.51
C ALA A 50 -1.85 -3.34 0.60
N MET A 51 -2.94 -3.22 -0.15
CA MET A 51 -3.32 -4.21 -1.15
C MET A 51 -3.11 -3.66 -2.57
N GLU A 52 -2.69 -4.55 -3.45
CA GLU A 52 -2.23 -4.21 -4.79
C GLU A 52 -3.32 -4.38 -5.84
N ILE A 53 -3.38 -3.42 -6.76
CA ILE A 53 -4.07 -3.50 -8.05
C ILE A 53 -3.14 -3.04 -9.16
N TRP A 54 -3.43 -3.42 -10.40
CA TRP A 54 -2.75 -2.91 -11.59
C TRP A 54 -3.68 -1.97 -12.37
N ASP A 55 -3.10 -1.03 -13.13
CA ASP A 55 -3.82 -0.15 -14.05
C ASP A 55 -4.21 -0.83 -15.38
N LYS A 56 -3.97 -2.14 -15.48
CA LYS A 56 -4.35 -3.06 -16.55
C LYS A 56 -4.65 -4.45 -15.97
N ASP A 57 -5.31 -5.29 -16.77
CA ASP A 57 -5.47 -6.71 -16.42
C ASP A 57 -4.08 -7.39 -16.37
N PRO A 58 -3.74 -8.08 -15.26
CA PRO A 58 -2.45 -8.76 -15.11
C PRO A 58 -2.31 -10.00 -16.01
N GLY A 59 -3.39 -10.53 -16.59
CA GLY A 59 -3.34 -11.65 -17.53
C GLY A 59 -2.53 -12.84 -16.99
N ASP A 60 -1.50 -13.25 -17.72
CA ASP A 60 -0.64 -14.39 -17.37
C ASP A 60 0.51 -14.01 -16.41
N ASP A 61 0.69 -12.72 -16.08
CA ASP A 61 1.74 -12.27 -15.15
C ASP A 61 1.40 -12.65 -13.70
N TRP A 62 0.12 -12.89 -13.40
CA TRP A 62 -0.35 -13.33 -12.10
C TRP A 62 -0.77 -14.80 -12.12
N ALA A 63 -0.43 -15.53 -11.06
CA ALA A 63 -0.92 -16.89 -10.86
C ALA A 63 -2.45 -16.91 -10.70
N GLU A 64 -3.12 -17.95 -11.20
CA GLU A 64 -4.59 -18.10 -11.11
C GLU A 64 -5.12 -17.95 -9.68
N ALA A 65 -4.42 -18.50 -8.69
CA ALA A 65 -4.80 -18.40 -7.29
C ALA A 65 -4.84 -16.95 -6.76
N ALA A 66 -4.02 -16.05 -7.32
CA ALA A 66 -4.02 -14.62 -6.98
C ALA A 66 -5.10 -13.85 -7.74
N LYS A 67 -5.49 -14.31 -8.93
CA LYS A 67 -6.54 -13.72 -9.76
C LYS A 67 -7.95 -14.09 -9.32
N GLU A 68 -8.13 -15.32 -8.81
CA GLU A 68 -9.45 -15.88 -8.46
C GLU A 68 -10.33 -14.96 -7.59
N PRO A 69 -9.81 -14.25 -6.56
CA PRO A 69 -10.62 -13.33 -5.75
C PRO A 69 -11.15 -12.11 -6.50
N TYR A 70 -10.52 -11.75 -7.63
CA TYR A 70 -10.76 -10.51 -8.37
C TYR A 70 -11.21 -10.75 -9.83
N LYS A 71 -11.41 -12.00 -10.25
CA LYS A 71 -11.63 -12.40 -11.65
C LYS A 71 -12.71 -11.62 -12.40
N ASP A 72 -13.72 -11.12 -11.69
CA ASP A 72 -14.84 -10.37 -12.27
C ASP A 72 -14.52 -8.87 -12.47
N VAL A 73 -13.39 -8.39 -11.94
CA VAL A 73 -13.01 -6.96 -11.90
C VAL A 73 -11.60 -6.66 -12.41
N LEU A 74 -10.78 -7.68 -12.74
CA LEU A 74 -9.38 -7.48 -13.19
C LEU A 74 -9.21 -6.52 -14.38
N GLY A 75 -10.21 -6.43 -15.25
CA GLY A 75 -10.19 -5.52 -16.41
C GLY A 75 -10.57 -4.06 -16.12
N ASP A 76 -11.01 -3.74 -14.90
CA ASP A 76 -11.42 -2.39 -14.50
C ASP A 76 -10.74 -2.01 -13.16
N PRO A 77 -9.69 -1.17 -13.20
CA PRO A 77 -8.95 -0.76 -12.01
C PRO A 77 -9.82 -0.10 -10.93
N VAL A 78 -10.90 0.60 -11.29
CA VAL A 78 -11.82 1.23 -10.33
C VAL A 78 -12.68 0.17 -9.64
N ALA A 79 -13.25 -0.76 -10.41
CA ALA A 79 -14.00 -1.87 -9.84
C ALA A 79 -13.10 -2.77 -8.98
N TRP A 80 -11.86 -2.99 -9.41
CA TRP A 80 -10.86 -3.76 -8.66
C TRP A 80 -10.47 -3.07 -7.36
N ALA A 81 -10.23 -1.75 -7.38
CA ALA A 81 -9.98 -0.98 -6.18
C ALA A 81 -11.11 -1.13 -5.16
N LYS A 82 -12.37 -0.96 -5.60
CA LYS A 82 -13.55 -1.13 -4.73
C LYS A 82 -13.65 -2.54 -4.15
N LYS A 83 -13.35 -3.56 -4.97
CA LYS A 83 -13.31 -4.96 -4.52
C LYS A 83 -12.24 -5.19 -3.46
N VAL A 84 -11.05 -4.60 -3.66
CA VAL A 84 -9.94 -4.67 -2.70
C VAL A 84 -10.30 -4.01 -1.37
N LEU A 85 -11.05 -2.91 -1.38
CA LEU A 85 -11.49 -2.23 -0.16
C LEU A 85 -12.45 -3.07 0.70
N GLU A 86 -13.13 -4.08 0.14
CA GLU A 86 -13.93 -5.03 0.94
C GLU A 86 -13.08 -5.83 1.94
N TYR A 87 -11.77 -5.91 1.74
CA TYR A 87 -10.82 -6.56 2.65
C TYR A 87 -10.21 -5.60 3.69
N GLU A 88 -10.69 -4.36 3.75
CA GLU A 88 -10.30 -3.33 4.71
C GLU A 88 -8.77 -3.09 4.82
N PRO A 89 -8.05 -2.90 3.70
CA PRO A 89 -6.63 -2.56 3.76
C PRO A 89 -6.43 -1.15 4.34
N ASP A 90 -5.29 -0.90 4.98
CA ASP A 90 -4.94 0.45 5.44
C ASP A 90 -4.63 1.39 4.26
N LEU A 91 -4.08 0.85 3.16
CA LEU A 91 -3.72 1.59 1.94
C LEU A 91 -4.05 0.80 0.67
N LEU A 92 -4.16 1.50 -0.45
CA LEU A 92 -4.20 0.90 -1.78
C LEU A 92 -2.87 1.17 -2.49
N VAL A 93 -2.35 0.19 -3.24
CA VAL A 93 -1.24 0.38 -4.17
C VAL A 93 -1.76 0.15 -5.58
N ILE A 94 -1.59 1.13 -6.46
CA ILE A 94 -1.80 0.96 -7.90
C ILE A 94 -0.45 0.88 -8.61
N GLN A 95 -0.16 -0.27 -9.24
CA GLN A 95 0.98 -0.41 -10.12
C GLN A 95 0.61 0.03 -11.54
N CYS A 96 1.39 0.95 -12.09
CA CYS A 96 1.21 1.53 -13.42
C CYS A 96 1.81 0.63 -14.52
N GLN A 97 1.55 -0.68 -14.48
CA GLN A 97 2.18 -1.67 -15.37
C GLN A 97 1.88 -1.43 -16.86
N SER A 98 0.78 -0.74 -17.21
CA SER A 98 0.53 -0.36 -18.60
C SER A 98 1.53 0.66 -19.16
N ALA A 99 2.26 1.39 -18.30
CA ALA A 99 3.33 2.30 -18.73
C ALA A 99 4.64 1.59 -19.09
N ASP A 100 4.75 0.25 -18.99
CA ASP A 100 6.01 -0.44 -19.26
C ASP A 100 6.38 -0.26 -20.74
N PRO A 101 7.54 0.33 -21.06
CA PRO A 101 7.99 0.52 -22.44
C PRO A 101 8.23 -0.79 -23.21
N ASN A 102 8.42 -1.91 -22.52
CA ASN A 102 8.53 -3.24 -23.11
C ASN A 102 7.18 -3.98 -23.22
N GLY A 103 6.13 -3.41 -22.61
CA GLY A 103 4.76 -3.92 -22.66
C GLY A 103 3.87 -3.02 -23.50
N ASP A 104 2.83 -2.47 -22.88
CA ASP A 104 1.80 -1.67 -23.58
C ASP A 104 2.33 -0.27 -23.94
N ASN A 105 3.34 0.23 -23.22
CA ASN A 105 3.95 1.55 -23.39
C ASN A 105 2.89 2.67 -23.47
N ALA A 106 1.88 2.60 -22.59
CA ALA A 106 0.79 3.54 -22.57
C ALA A 106 1.30 4.98 -22.29
N PRO A 107 0.70 6.02 -22.90
CA PRO A 107 1.08 7.41 -22.63
C PRO A 107 0.86 7.77 -21.16
N ALA A 108 1.75 8.59 -20.61
CA ALA A 108 1.68 9.02 -19.21
C ALA A 108 0.36 9.71 -18.83
N GLU A 109 -0.26 10.43 -19.77
CA GLU A 109 -1.56 11.08 -19.57
C GLU A 109 -2.68 10.05 -19.36
N GLU A 110 -2.69 8.97 -20.15
CA GLU A 110 -3.68 7.90 -20.02
C GLU A 110 -3.53 7.13 -18.69
N VAL A 111 -2.28 6.87 -18.28
CA VAL A 111 -1.99 6.23 -16.99
C VAL A 111 -2.40 7.12 -15.83
N ALA A 112 -2.12 8.43 -15.92
CA ALA A 112 -2.54 9.41 -14.92
C ALA A 112 -4.06 9.48 -14.79
N ASP A 113 -4.80 9.42 -15.90
CA ASP A 113 -6.27 9.41 -15.90
C ASP A 113 -6.83 8.16 -15.21
N ARG A 114 -6.24 6.97 -15.45
CA ARG A 114 -6.64 5.73 -14.75
C ARG A 114 -6.37 5.80 -13.26
N VAL A 115 -5.18 6.27 -12.86
CA VAL A 115 -4.83 6.46 -11.45
C VAL A 115 -5.78 7.46 -10.78
N LYS A 116 -6.08 8.57 -11.46
CA LYS A 116 -7.02 9.57 -10.97
C LYS A 116 -8.42 8.99 -10.75
N ALA A 117 -8.92 8.20 -11.71
CA ALA A 117 -10.22 7.56 -11.59
C ALA A 117 -10.30 6.62 -10.37
N VAL A 118 -9.21 5.92 -10.04
CA VAL A 118 -9.12 5.11 -8.81
C VAL A 118 -9.12 6.00 -7.57
N VAL A 119 -8.25 7.02 -7.52
CA VAL A 119 -8.10 7.91 -6.36
C VAL A 119 -9.42 8.63 -6.02
N ASP A 120 -10.20 9.03 -7.03
CA ASP A 120 -11.47 9.73 -6.85
C ASP A 120 -12.56 8.81 -6.23
N GLU A 121 -12.41 7.49 -6.31
CA GLU A 121 -13.41 6.50 -5.92
C GLU A 121 -13.07 5.70 -4.64
N VAL A 122 -11.92 5.98 -4.00
CA VAL A 122 -11.46 5.26 -2.80
C VAL A 122 -11.35 6.15 -1.57
N ASP A 123 -11.36 5.53 -0.40
CA ASP A 123 -11.33 6.20 0.91
C ASP A 123 -10.11 5.90 1.77
N VAL A 124 -9.08 5.30 1.19
CA VAL A 124 -7.77 5.07 1.80
C VAL A 124 -6.67 5.82 1.04
N PRO A 125 -5.50 6.08 1.64
CA PRO A 125 -4.37 6.63 0.90
C PRO A 125 -3.93 5.69 -0.23
N VAL A 126 -3.61 6.26 -1.38
CA VAL A 126 -3.17 5.52 -2.57
C VAL A 126 -1.68 5.74 -2.80
N VAL A 127 -0.94 4.64 -2.89
CA VAL A 127 0.46 4.61 -3.34
C VAL A 127 0.47 4.36 -4.84
N VAL A 128 1.08 5.27 -5.59
CA VAL A 128 1.27 5.12 -7.04
C VAL A 128 2.64 4.52 -7.30
N TRP A 129 2.69 3.34 -7.88
CA TRP A 129 3.91 2.60 -8.16
C TRP A 129 4.18 2.54 -9.67
N GLY A 130 5.44 2.76 -10.08
CA GLY A 130 5.85 2.78 -11.49
C GLY A 130 6.09 1.39 -12.08
N THR A 131 6.84 1.32 -13.18
CA THR A 131 7.09 0.08 -13.96
C THR A 131 8.46 -0.53 -13.74
N TYR A 132 9.20 -0.07 -12.72
CA TYR A 132 10.60 -0.43 -12.44
C TYR A 132 11.60 -0.15 -13.59
N ASN A 133 11.15 0.47 -14.69
CA ASN A 133 11.99 0.94 -15.78
C ASN A 133 12.41 2.40 -15.52
N HIS A 134 13.71 2.69 -15.69
CA HIS A 134 14.34 3.99 -15.43
C HIS A 134 14.65 4.76 -16.72
#